data_AF-A0A2S0WGI4-F1
#
_entry.id   AF-A0A2S0WGI4-F1
#
_cell.length_a   1.000
_cell.length_b   1.000
_cell.length_c   1.000
_cell.angle_alpha   90.00
_cell.angle_beta   90.00
_cell.angle_gamma   90.00
#
_symmetry.space_group_name_H-M   'P 1'
#
loop_
_entity.id
_entity.type
_entity.pdbx_description
1 polymer ?
#
loop_
_entity_poly.entity_id
_entity_poly.type
_entity_poly.pdbx_seq_one_letter_code
_entity_poly.pdbx_strand_id
1 'polypeptide(L)'
;MPPKQQPADQPNSVDALPDWAQNMVRDLREENAKHRNKAKTAAEEAAKREQEQAQAARDELVQNIAQALGLANDPDDPQALLEAANSKNSEYEQQVKELTDQINTYRRNDAIDQAVGDRRVNKNLLKAVLAQDNAYRQIDVNADNFADQVSEAVNKALDANPELVQATRGQSGIDTSNTKNGDQPLTRDDLKTMSAEDINQAVRDGRLDHLLKR
;
A
#
# COMPACT_ATOMS: atom_id res chain seq x y z
N MET A 1 20.46 19.20 -104.68
CA MET A 1 20.11 17.93 -104.01
C MET A 1 21.03 17.79 -102.80
N PRO A 2 20.49 17.69 -101.57
CA PRO A 2 21.30 17.52 -100.37
C PRO A 2 21.90 16.09 -100.33
N PRO A 3 23.18 15.91 -99.98
CA PRO A 3 23.73 14.59 -99.76
C PRO A 3 23.16 14.00 -98.46
N LYS A 4 22.51 12.84 -98.59
CA LYS A 4 22.12 11.99 -97.47
C LYS A 4 23.38 11.51 -96.75
N GLN A 5 23.61 11.96 -95.51
CA GLN A 5 24.60 11.36 -94.63
C GLN A 5 24.05 10.02 -94.11
N GLN A 6 24.85 8.98 -94.30
CA GLN A 6 24.61 7.59 -93.89
C GLN A 6 24.57 7.47 -92.35
N PRO A 7 23.83 6.50 -91.80
CA PRO A 7 23.77 6.27 -90.36
C PRO A 7 25.14 5.84 -89.84
N ALA A 8 25.65 6.54 -88.82
CA ALA A 8 26.86 6.13 -88.11
C ALA A 8 26.62 4.75 -87.48
N ASP A 9 27.47 3.79 -87.84
CA ASP A 9 27.51 2.45 -87.29
C ASP A 9 27.78 2.57 -85.78
N GLN A 10 26.74 2.32 -84.96
CA GLN A 10 26.92 2.29 -83.51
C GLN A 10 27.73 1.02 -83.18
N PRO A 11 28.82 1.11 -82.40
CA PRO A 11 29.55 -0.08 -81.98
C PRO A 11 28.61 -0.96 -81.14
N ASN A 12 28.22 -2.11 -81.70
CA ASN A 12 27.26 -3.05 -81.10
C ASN A 12 27.87 -3.93 -79.98
N SER A 13 29.14 -3.74 -79.63
CA SER A 13 29.82 -4.46 -78.55
C SER A 13 30.90 -3.60 -77.89
N VAL A 14 31.21 -3.93 -76.63
CA VAL A 14 32.28 -3.25 -75.85
C VAL A 14 33.64 -3.40 -76.55
N ASP A 15 33.87 -4.52 -77.23
CA ASP A 15 35.13 -4.82 -77.94
C ASP A 15 35.34 -3.95 -79.19
N ALA A 16 34.28 -3.29 -79.69
CA ALA A 16 34.35 -2.36 -80.82
C ALA A 16 34.67 -0.91 -80.39
N LEU A 17 34.84 -0.65 -79.09
CA LEU A 17 35.22 0.67 -78.56
C LEU A 17 36.75 0.86 -78.57
N PRO A 18 37.27 2.10 -78.57
CA PRO A 18 38.69 2.36 -78.37
C PRO A 18 39.19 1.85 -77.01
N ASP A 19 40.46 1.45 -76.90
CA ASP A 19 41.05 0.85 -75.68
C ASP A 19 40.82 1.67 -74.39
N TRP A 20 40.89 3.00 -74.47
CA TRP A 20 40.63 3.87 -73.32
C TRP A 20 39.19 3.73 -72.80
N ALA A 21 38.23 3.52 -73.70
CA ALA A 21 36.81 3.35 -73.36
C ALA A 21 36.53 1.93 -72.86
N GLN A 22 37.20 0.91 -73.41
CA GLN A 22 37.12 -0.46 -72.90
C GLN A 22 37.65 -0.56 -71.47
N ASN A 23 38.79 0.08 -71.18
CA ASN A 23 39.38 0.14 -69.84
C ASN A 23 38.46 0.86 -68.85
N MET A 24 37.89 2.01 -69.24
CA MET A 24 36.90 2.73 -68.41
C MET A 24 35.68 1.85 -68.09
N VAL A 25 35.15 1.10 -69.07
CA VAL A 25 34.02 0.18 -68.84
C VAL A 25 34.42 -0.96 -67.89
N ARG A 26 35.64 -1.48 -67.98
CA ARG A 26 36.14 -2.50 -67.05
C ARG A 26 36.26 -1.96 -65.63
N ASP A 27 36.85 -0.78 -65.46
CA ASP A 27 37.05 -0.15 -64.16
C ASP A 27 35.69 0.17 -63.49
N LEU A 28 34.72 0.70 -64.26
CA LEU A 28 33.36 0.95 -63.79
C LEU A 28 32.62 -0.34 -63.37
N ARG A 29 32.88 -1.47 -64.05
CA ARG A 29 32.31 -2.78 -63.68
C ARG A 29 32.93 -3.31 -62.40
N GLU A 30 34.25 -3.19 -62.24
CA GLU A 30 34.95 -3.57 -61.01
C GLU A 30 34.52 -2.72 -59.82
N GLU A 31 34.37 -1.41 -60.00
CA GLU A 31 33.88 -0.50 -58.99
C GLU A 31 32.44 -0.85 -58.59
N ASN A 32 31.54 -1.07 -59.56
CA ASN A 32 30.18 -1.53 -59.29
C ASN A 32 30.14 -2.87 -58.53
N ALA A 33 30.98 -3.84 -58.90
CA ALA A 33 31.07 -5.11 -58.20
C ALA A 33 31.51 -4.92 -56.74
N LYS A 34 32.51 -4.06 -56.49
CA LYS A 34 32.95 -3.69 -55.14
C LYS A 34 31.82 -3.02 -54.35
N HIS A 35 31.06 -2.11 -54.95
CA HIS A 35 29.92 -1.47 -54.29
C HIS A 35 28.80 -2.44 -53.95
N ARG A 36 28.44 -3.35 -54.85
CA ARG A 36 27.43 -4.39 -54.58
C ARG A 36 27.84 -5.29 -53.42
N ASN A 37 29.11 -5.74 -53.41
CA ASN A 37 29.62 -6.58 -52.34
C ASN A 37 29.63 -5.81 -51.00
N LYS A 38 30.12 -4.57 -50.98
CA LYS A 38 30.07 -3.73 -49.77
C LYS A 38 28.64 -3.51 -49.27
N ALA A 39 27.70 -3.23 -50.16
CA ALA A 39 26.29 -3.03 -49.81
C ALA A 39 25.68 -4.32 -49.24
N LYS A 40 25.98 -5.48 -49.84
CA LYS A 40 25.55 -6.78 -49.33
C LYS A 40 26.10 -7.06 -47.93
N THR A 41 27.41 -6.89 -47.72
CA THR A 41 28.05 -7.08 -46.41
C THR A 41 27.48 -6.12 -45.36
N ALA A 42 27.30 -4.84 -45.72
CA ALA A 42 26.69 -3.86 -44.81
C ALA A 42 25.26 -4.22 -44.43
N ALA A 43 24.46 -4.74 -45.37
CA ALA A 43 23.10 -5.22 -45.11
C ALA A 43 23.09 -6.45 -44.19
N GLU A 44 23.99 -7.41 -44.41
CA GLU A 44 24.15 -8.59 -43.56
C GLU A 44 24.58 -8.21 -42.14
N GLU A 45 25.54 -7.29 -42.00
CA GLU A 45 25.96 -6.77 -40.69
C GLU A 45 24.83 -6.01 -39.97
N ALA A 46 24.06 -5.20 -40.69
CA ALA A 46 22.93 -4.48 -40.12
C ALA A 46 21.86 -5.44 -39.61
N ALA A 47 21.48 -6.44 -40.41
CA ALA A 47 20.53 -7.47 -40.01
C ALA A 47 21.02 -8.27 -38.79
N LYS A 48 22.32 -8.60 -38.74
CA LYS A 48 22.90 -9.29 -37.59
C LYS A 48 22.87 -8.43 -36.32
N ARG A 49 23.23 -7.14 -36.41
CA ARG A 49 23.15 -6.21 -35.26
C ARG A 49 21.72 -6.04 -34.77
N GLU A 50 20.76 -5.94 -35.68
CA GLU A 50 19.35 -5.84 -35.32
C GLU A 50 18.87 -7.10 -34.59
N GLN A 51 19.27 -8.28 -35.07
CA GLN A 51 18.96 -9.55 -34.41
C GLN A 51 19.59 -9.65 -33.01
N GLU A 52 20.87 -9.28 -32.87
CA GLU A 52 21.57 -9.27 -31.58
C GLU A 52 20.92 -8.29 -30.59
N GLN A 53 20.53 -7.09 -31.05
CA GLN A 53 19.81 -6.12 -30.22
C GLN A 53 18.43 -6.63 -29.80
N ALA A 54 17.69 -7.26 -30.72
CA ALA A 54 16.40 -7.84 -30.41
C ALA A 54 16.50 -9.01 -29.41
N GLN A 55 17.57 -9.80 -29.47
CA GLN A 55 17.84 -10.85 -28.49
C GLN A 55 18.20 -10.25 -27.13
N ALA A 56 19.15 -9.31 -27.08
CA ALA A 56 19.53 -8.64 -25.83
C ALA A 56 18.33 -7.97 -25.14
N ALA A 57 17.45 -7.31 -25.89
CA ALA A 57 16.24 -6.69 -25.35
C ALA A 57 15.24 -7.72 -24.79
N ARG A 58 15.15 -8.90 -25.40
CA ARG A 58 14.33 -10.01 -24.87
C ARG A 58 14.91 -10.55 -23.58
N ASP A 59 16.21 -10.80 -23.55
CA ASP A 59 16.89 -11.33 -22.37
C ASP A 59 16.79 -10.36 -21.19
N GLU A 60 16.96 -9.06 -21.44
CA GLU A 60 16.76 -8.00 -20.46
C GLU A 60 15.32 -7.97 -19.91
N LEU A 61 14.31 -8.09 -20.80
CA LEU A 61 12.91 -8.16 -20.38
C LEU A 61 12.65 -9.37 -19.47
N VAL A 62 13.15 -10.54 -19.85
CA VAL A 62 12.97 -11.78 -19.08
C VAL A 62 13.64 -11.66 -17.71
N GLN A 63 14.86 -11.12 -17.66
CA GLN A 63 15.55 -10.86 -16.39
C GLN A 63 14.78 -9.88 -15.49
N ASN A 64 14.26 -8.80 -16.06
CA ASN A 64 13.45 -7.82 -15.31
C ASN A 64 12.18 -8.46 -14.73
N ILE A 65 11.50 -9.34 -15.50
CA ILE A 65 10.33 -10.09 -15.02
C ILE A 65 10.74 -11.05 -13.90
N ALA A 66 11.80 -11.83 -14.09
CA ALA A 66 12.32 -12.76 -13.09
C ALA A 66 12.66 -12.04 -11.77
N GLN A 67 13.36 -10.90 -11.85
CA GLN A 67 13.69 -10.08 -10.69
C GLN A 67 12.44 -9.52 -9.99
N ALA A 68 11.46 -9.02 -10.75
CA ALA A 68 10.21 -8.53 -10.18
C ALA A 68 9.41 -9.65 -9.48
N LEU A 69 9.47 -10.87 -10.01
CA LEU A 69 8.86 -12.05 -9.42
C LEU A 69 9.70 -12.67 -8.29
N GLY A 70 10.96 -12.26 -8.12
CA GLY A 70 11.86 -12.77 -7.08
C GLY A 70 12.60 -14.06 -7.47
N LEU A 71 12.58 -14.46 -8.75
CA LEU A 71 13.42 -15.53 -9.26
C LEU A 71 14.78 -14.97 -9.65
N ALA A 72 15.75 -15.00 -8.74
CA ALA A 72 17.07 -14.47 -9.01
C ALA A 72 17.98 -15.40 -9.84
N ASN A 73 17.60 -16.67 -10.02
CA ASN A 73 18.53 -17.72 -10.46
C ASN A 73 18.10 -18.53 -11.70
N ASP A 74 16.90 -18.34 -12.24
CA ASP A 74 16.43 -19.13 -13.40
C ASP A 74 15.45 -18.34 -14.30
N PRO A 75 15.93 -17.30 -15.01
CA PRO A 75 15.10 -16.48 -15.88
C PRO A 75 14.63 -17.21 -17.14
N ASP A 76 15.29 -18.31 -17.52
CA ASP A 76 15.07 -18.96 -18.83
C ASP A 76 13.94 -19.99 -18.84
N ASP A 77 13.34 -20.32 -17.68
CA ASP A 77 12.17 -21.22 -17.61
C ASP A 77 10.85 -20.44 -17.58
N PRO A 78 10.09 -20.41 -18.70
CA PRO A 78 8.80 -19.74 -18.75
C PRO A 78 7.76 -20.36 -17.81
N GLN A 79 7.87 -21.66 -17.48
CA GLN A 79 6.95 -22.29 -16.53
C GLN A 79 7.19 -21.80 -15.11
N ALA A 80 8.45 -21.69 -14.69
CA ALA A 80 8.82 -21.13 -13.39
C ALA A 80 8.37 -19.67 -13.22
N LEU A 81 8.47 -18.85 -14.27
CA LEU A 81 7.95 -17.47 -14.26
C LEU A 81 6.42 -17.43 -14.07
N LEU A 82 5.68 -18.29 -14.78
CA LEU A 82 4.22 -18.37 -14.64
C LEU A 82 3.81 -18.85 -13.25
N GLU A 83 4.50 -19.86 -12.70
CA GLU A 83 4.22 -20.38 -11.36
C GLU A 83 4.47 -19.33 -10.29
N ALA A 84 5.60 -18.62 -10.36
CA ALA A 84 5.89 -17.54 -9.42
C ALA A 84 4.90 -16.38 -9.51
N ALA A 85 4.46 -16.01 -10.72
CA ALA A 85 3.43 -14.99 -10.92
C ALA A 85 2.09 -15.43 -10.29
N ASN A 86 1.69 -16.68 -10.48
CA ASN A 86 0.48 -17.24 -9.89
C ASN A 86 0.57 -17.32 -8.36
N SER A 87 1.73 -17.72 -7.82
CA SER A 87 1.97 -17.76 -6.38
C SER A 87 1.86 -16.37 -5.76
N LYS A 88 2.54 -15.37 -6.33
CA LYS A 88 2.44 -13.98 -5.86
C LYS A 88 1.01 -13.44 -5.93
N ASN A 89 0.29 -13.71 -7.01
CA ASN A 89 -1.11 -13.26 -7.12
C ASN A 89 -1.98 -13.88 -6.02
N SER A 90 -1.82 -15.18 -5.75
CA SER A 90 -2.54 -15.87 -4.66
C SER A 90 -2.19 -15.28 -3.29
N GLU A 91 -0.91 -15.01 -3.02
CA GLU A 91 -0.47 -14.37 -1.78
C GLU A 91 -1.06 -12.96 -1.61
N TYR A 92 -1.06 -12.15 -2.68
CA TYR A 92 -1.67 -10.83 -2.65
C TYR A 92 -3.18 -10.89 -2.44
N GLU A 93 -3.88 -11.81 -3.10
CA GLU A 93 -5.32 -12.01 -2.90
C GLU A 93 -5.63 -12.38 -1.45
N GLN A 94 -4.82 -13.24 -0.84
CA GLN A 94 -4.95 -13.60 0.58
C GLN A 94 -4.71 -12.39 1.48
N GLN A 95 -3.64 -11.62 1.25
CA GLN A 95 -3.34 -10.41 2.03
C GLN A 95 -4.44 -9.36 1.90
N VAL A 96 -4.93 -9.11 0.69
CA VAL A 96 -6.02 -8.16 0.44
C VAL A 96 -7.29 -8.61 1.15
N LYS A 97 -7.62 -9.90 1.10
CA LYS A 97 -8.76 -10.45 1.82
C LYS A 97 -8.61 -10.27 3.33
N GLU A 98 -7.45 -10.62 3.89
CA GLU A 98 -7.18 -10.47 5.33
C GLU A 98 -7.30 -9.01 5.77
N LEU A 99 -6.67 -8.08 5.05
CA LEU A 99 -6.73 -6.64 5.34
C LEU A 99 -8.17 -6.12 5.21
N THR A 100 -8.91 -6.57 4.20
CA THR A 100 -10.32 -6.20 4.02
C THR A 100 -11.18 -6.70 5.18
N ASP A 101 -10.97 -7.94 5.65
CA ASP A 101 -11.67 -8.51 6.80
C ASP A 101 -11.33 -7.77 8.10
N GLN A 102 -10.06 -7.36 8.29
CA GLN A 102 -9.63 -6.54 9.42
C GLN A 102 -10.28 -5.15 9.39
N ILE A 103 -10.25 -4.46 8.25
CA ILE A 103 -10.90 -3.15 8.06
C ILE A 103 -12.40 -3.26 8.32
N ASN A 104 -13.05 -4.28 7.78
CA ASN A 104 -14.48 -4.52 7.99
C ASN A 104 -14.79 -4.74 9.47
N THR A 105 -13.95 -5.48 10.19
CA THR A 105 -14.06 -5.70 11.63
C THR A 105 -13.93 -4.39 12.41
N TYR A 106 -12.97 -3.53 12.05
CA TYR A 106 -12.79 -2.23 12.69
C TYR A 106 -13.96 -1.28 12.44
N ARG A 107 -14.40 -1.14 11.18
CA ARG A 107 -15.57 -0.32 10.82
C ARG A 107 -16.82 -0.75 11.58
N ARG A 108 -17.01 -2.05 11.67
CA ARG A 108 -18.06 -2.68 12.50
C ARG A 108 -17.94 -2.27 13.96
N ASN A 109 -16.79 -2.50 14.58
CA ASN A 109 -16.61 -2.16 16.00
C ASN A 109 -16.83 -0.68 16.27
N ASP A 110 -16.35 0.20 15.39
CA ASP A 110 -16.55 1.65 15.49
C ASP A 110 -18.03 2.03 15.37
N ALA A 111 -18.76 1.48 14.40
CA ALA A 111 -20.19 1.73 14.24
C ALA A 111 -21.00 1.26 15.47
N ILE A 112 -20.66 0.12 16.08
CA ILE A 112 -21.27 -0.31 17.35
C ILE A 112 -20.97 0.70 18.45
N ASP A 113 -19.71 1.14 18.57
CA ASP A 113 -19.30 2.07 19.62
C ASP A 113 -20.02 3.42 19.47
N GLN A 114 -20.18 3.92 18.24
CA GLN A 114 -20.98 5.11 17.94
C GLN A 114 -22.47 4.90 18.25
N ALA A 115 -23.04 3.75 17.90
CA ALA A 115 -24.44 3.43 18.16
C ALA A 115 -24.76 3.28 19.66
N VAL A 116 -23.79 2.76 20.45
CA VAL A 116 -23.91 2.69 21.92
C VAL A 116 -23.84 4.09 22.54
N GLY A 117 -23.01 4.99 21.99
CA GLY A 117 -22.82 6.34 22.48
C GLY A 117 -22.36 6.35 23.95
N ASP A 118 -22.97 7.20 24.77
CA ASP A 118 -22.63 7.36 26.19
C ASP A 118 -23.20 6.26 27.12
N ARG A 119 -23.92 5.27 26.56
CA ARG A 119 -24.55 4.21 27.36
C ARG A 119 -23.48 3.28 27.92
N ARG A 120 -23.57 2.96 29.21
CA ARG A 120 -22.65 2.01 29.88
C ARG A 120 -23.07 0.58 29.59
N VAL A 121 -22.75 0.09 28.39
CA VAL A 121 -23.09 -1.27 27.94
C VAL A 121 -21.89 -2.20 28.07
N ASN A 122 -22.11 -3.46 28.46
CA ASN A 122 -21.08 -4.48 28.31
C ASN A 122 -20.90 -4.83 26.82
N LYS A 123 -19.91 -4.21 26.17
CA LYS A 123 -19.64 -4.36 24.74
C LYS A 123 -19.40 -5.82 24.31
N ASN A 124 -18.80 -6.65 25.16
CA ASN A 124 -18.55 -8.06 24.84
C ASN A 124 -19.85 -8.86 24.79
N LEU A 125 -20.76 -8.61 25.73
CA LEU A 125 -22.09 -9.24 25.72
C LEU A 125 -22.95 -8.72 24.58
N LEU A 126 -22.93 -7.40 24.32
CA LEU A 126 -23.64 -6.81 23.18
C LEU A 126 -23.19 -7.45 21.86
N LYS A 127 -21.87 -7.59 21.64
CA LYS A 127 -21.33 -8.25 20.45
C LYS A 127 -21.79 -9.71 20.34
N ALA A 128 -21.85 -10.44 21.46
CA ALA A 128 -22.34 -11.82 21.46
C ALA A 128 -23.83 -11.91 21.07
N VAL A 129 -24.67 -11.01 21.60
CA VAL A 129 -26.10 -10.93 21.26
C VAL A 129 -26.29 -10.57 19.79
N LEU A 130 -25.59 -9.54 19.30
CA LEU A 130 -25.63 -9.15 17.89
C LEU A 130 -25.16 -10.26 16.94
N ALA A 131 -24.20 -11.07 17.38
CA ALA A 131 -23.73 -12.24 16.63
C ALA A 131 -24.76 -13.38 16.62
N GLN A 132 -25.45 -13.61 17.74
CA GLN A 132 -26.49 -14.62 17.89
C GLN A 132 -27.69 -14.32 16.97
N ASP A 133 -28.12 -13.07 16.89
CA ASP A 133 -29.28 -12.67 16.10
C ASP A 133 -29.02 -12.65 14.59
N ASN A 134 -27.80 -12.95 14.14
CA ASN A 134 -27.32 -12.78 12.76
C ASN A 134 -27.54 -11.38 12.17
N ALA A 135 -28.12 -10.44 12.92
CA ALA A 135 -28.36 -9.05 12.52
C ALA A 135 -27.05 -8.41 12.04
N TYR A 136 -25.92 -8.81 12.63
CA TYR A 136 -24.61 -8.29 12.30
C TYR A 136 -23.91 -8.92 11.08
N ARG A 137 -24.32 -10.14 10.69
CA ARG A 137 -23.72 -10.85 9.56
C ARG A 137 -24.35 -10.48 8.22
N GLN A 138 -25.57 -9.97 8.25
CA GLN A 138 -26.33 -9.59 7.06
C GLN A 138 -26.10 -8.14 6.63
N ILE A 139 -25.55 -7.30 7.50
CA ILE A 139 -25.26 -5.89 7.21
C ILE A 139 -24.02 -5.80 6.31
N ASP A 140 -24.18 -5.19 5.15
CA ASP A 140 -23.06 -4.84 4.26
C ASP A 140 -22.32 -3.61 4.80
N VAL A 141 -21.03 -3.78 5.07
CA VAL A 141 -20.15 -2.73 5.61
C VAL A 141 -19.92 -1.60 4.60
N ASN A 142 -20.17 -1.86 3.32
CA ASN A 142 -19.99 -0.88 2.25
C ASN A 142 -21.30 -0.20 1.82
N ALA A 143 -22.43 -0.51 2.48
CA ALA A 143 -23.69 0.15 2.19
C ALA A 143 -23.68 1.61 2.69
N ASP A 144 -24.29 2.52 1.93
CA ASP A 144 -24.36 3.95 2.30
C ASP A 144 -25.09 4.18 3.63
N ASN A 145 -26.05 3.32 3.97
CA ASN A 145 -26.81 3.36 5.22
C ASN A 145 -26.27 2.37 6.28
N PHE A 146 -25.02 1.94 6.17
CA PHE A 146 -24.39 1.00 7.12
C PHE A 146 -24.54 1.45 8.58
N ALA A 147 -24.25 2.72 8.87
CA ALA A 147 -24.32 3.26 10.24
C ALA A 147 -25.75 3.19 10.81
N ASP A 148 -26.76 3.50 9.98
CA ASP A 148 -28.16 3.44 10.38
C ASP A 148 -28.60 2.00 10.68
N GLN A 149 -28.22 1.05 9.81
CA GLN A 149 -28.52 -0.37 10.01
C GLN A 149 -27.87 -0.93 11.29
N VAL A 150 -26.62 -0.53 11.58
CA VAL A 150 -25.95 -0.92 12.83
C VAL A 150 -26.64 -0.30 14.03
N SER A 151 -27.02 0.98 13.96
CA SER A 151 -27.73 1.68 15.04
C SER A 151 -29.07 1.02 15.35
N GLU A 152 -29.84 0.66 14.32
CA GLU A 152 -31.11 -0.05 14.47
C GLU A 152 -30.91 -1.43 15.13
N ALA A 153 -29.93 -2.21 14.67
CA ALA A 153 -29.60 -3.51 15.24
C ALA A 153 -29.16 -3.41 16.71
N VAL A 154 -28.33 -2.42 17.06
CA VAL A 154 -27.88 -2.17 18.43
C VAL A 154 -29.05 -1.75 19.32
N ASN A 155 -29.90 -0.83 18.88
CA ASN A 155 -31.06 -0.40 19.66
C ASN A 155 -32.03 -1.57 19.89
N LYS A 156 -32.32 -2.36 18.85
CA LYS A 156 -33.15 -3.57 18.98
C LYS A 156 -32.57 -4.57 19.99
N ALA A 157 -31.25 -4.79 19.96
CA ALA A 157 -30.59 -5.69 20.91
C ALA A 157 -30.68 -5.18 22.35
N LEU A 158 -30.54 -3.86 22.56
CA LEU A 158 -30.67 -3.23 23.87
C LEU A 158 -32.11 -3.22 24.39
N ASP A 159 -33.09 -3.00 23.50
CA ASP A 159 -34.51 -3.04 23.85
C ASP A 159 -34.97 -4.46 24.24
N ALA A 160 -34.44 -5.48 23.55
CA ALA A 160 -34.71 -6.88 23.86
C ALA A 160 -33.98 -7.39 25.11
N ASN A 161 -32.82 -6.83 25.43
CA ASN A 161 -31.94 -7.26 26.52
C ASN A 161 -31.52 -6.05 27.39
N PRO A 162 -32.45 -5.45 28.13
CA PRO A 162 -32.19 -4.23 28.91
C PRO A 162 -31.09 -4.42 29.97
N GLU A 163 -30.86 -5.65 30.43
CA GLU A 163 -29.78 -6.00 31.36
C GLU A 163 -28.36 -5.81 30.81
N LEU A 164 -28.22 -5.66 29.48
CA LEU A 164 -26.93 -5.32 28.86
C LEU A 164 -26.45 -3.92 29.25
N VAL A 165 -27.39 -3.02 29.55
CA VAL A 165 -27.11 -1.69 30.08
C VAL A 165 -26.79 -1.86 31.57
N GLN A 166 -25.54 -1.63 31.94
CA GLN A 166 -25.19 -1.60 33.35
C GLN A 166 -25.90 -0.41 33.98
N ALA A 167 -26.84 -0.70 34.89
CA ALA A 167 -27.32 0.31 35.82
C ALA A 167 -26.09 0.93 36.46
N THR A 168 -25.94 2.25 36.34
CA THR A 168 -24.93 3.00 37.08
C THR A 168 -25.03 2.53 38.52
N ARG A 169 -24.00 1.81 39.02
CA ARG A 169 -23.79 1.75 40.46
C ARG A 169 -23.72 3.21 40.87
N GLY A 170 -24.75 3.69 41.57
CA GLY A 170 -24.68 4.98 42.20
C GLY A 170 -23.33 5.04 42.90
N GLN A 171 -22.59 6.13 42.72
CA GLN A 171 -21.42 6.35 43.56
C GLN A 171 -21.88 6.05 44.98
N SER A 172 -21.24 5.08 45.66
CA SER A 172 -21.38 4.99 47.10
C SER A 172 -20.93 6.35 47.61
N GLY A 173 -21.90 7.22 47.90
CA GLY A 173 -21.68 8.52 48.48
C GLY A 173 -21.22 8.29 49.89
N ILE A 174 -19.95 7.95 50.05
CA ILE A 174 -19.27 8.23 51.30
C ILE A 174 -19.23 9.76 51.37
N ASP A 175 -20.00 10.30 52.30
CA ASP A 175 -19.96 11.70 52.65
C ASP A 175 -18.54 12.05 53.13
N THR A 176 -17.75 12.64 52.23
CA THR A 176 -16.38 13.07 52.53
C THR A 176 -16.36 14.37 53.35
N SER A 177 -17.52 14.97 53.66
CA SER A 177 -17.57 16.18 54.48
C SER A 177 -17.11 15.95 55.92
N ASN A 178 -17.02 14.69 56.37
CA ASN A 178 -16.58 14.30 57.71
C ASN A 178 -15.24 13.55 57.74
N THR A 179 -14.58 13.33 56.60
CA THR A 179 -13.24 12.76 56.60
C THR A 179 -12.21 13.87 56.78
N LYS A 180 -11.69 14.02 58.02
CA LYS A 180 -10.52 14.86 58.30
C LYS A 180 -9.28 14.25 57.63
N ASN A 181 -9.09 14.52 56.34
CA ASN A 181 -7.87 14.17 55.63
C ASN A 181 -6.71 15.01 56.20
N GLY A 182 -5.57 14.39 56.46
CA GLY A 182 -4.44 14.90 57.25
C GLY A 182 -3.74 16.18 56.78
N ASP A 183 -4.24 16.83 55.73
CA ASP A 183 -3.70 18.09 55.17
C ASP A 183 -4.46 19.34 55.59
N GLN A 184 -5.51 19.22 56.43
CA GLN A 184 -6.22 20.41 56.90
C GLN A 184 -5.38 21.21 57.93
N PRO A 185 -5.36 22.56 57.80
CA PRO A 185 -4.73 23.45 58.78
C PRO A 185 -5.40 23.29 60.14
N LEU A 186 -4.59 23.08 61.17
CA LEU A 186 -5.06 22.81 62.53
C LEU A 186 -5.51 24.11 63.21
N THR A 187 -6.65 24.08 63.88
CA THR A 187 -7.18 25.26 64.58
C THR A 187 -6.62 25.38 66.00
N ARG A 188 -6.80 26.54 66.64
CA ARG A 188 -6.36 26.77 68.03
C ARG A 188 -7.06 25.85 69.03
N ASP A 189 -8.27 25.40 68.74
CA ASP A 189 -9.00 24.50 69.63
C ASP A 189 -8.52 23.06 69.48
N ASP A 190 -8.08 22.64 68.28
CA ASP A 190 -7.45 21.33 68.06
C ASP A 190 -6.15 21.21 68.87
N LEU A 191 -5.33 22.28 68.91
CA LEU A 191 -4.08 22.34 69.67
C LEU A 191 -4.25 22.10 71.18
N LYS A 192 -5.39 22.49 71.76
CA LYS A 192 -5.63 22.31 73.21
C LYS A 192 -5.77 20.85 73.61
N THR A 193 -6.14 20.00 72.66
CA THR A 193 -6.37 18.57 72.88
C THR A 193 -5.25 17.69 72.34
N MET A 194 -4.26 18.27 71.64
CA MET A 194 -3.12 17.55 71.08
C MET A 194 -1.99 17.38 72.08
N SER A 195 -1.25 16.28 71.94
CA SER A 195 -0.04 16.06 72.72
C SER A 195 1.08 17.01 72.25
N ALA A 196 2.06 17.28 73.12
CA ALA A 196 3.19 18.14 72.77
C ALA A 196 4.02 17.58 71.58
N GLU A 197 4.05 16.26 71.42
CA GLU A 197 4.74 15.59 70.30
C GLU A 197 4.00 15.85 68.98
N ASP A 198 2.67 15.73 68.99
CA ASP A 198 1.84 15.96 67.79
C ASP A 198 1.84 17.42 67.36
N ILE A 199 1.91 18.36 68.32
CA ILE A 199 2.03 19.79 68.02
C ILE A 199 3.36 20.08 67.34
N ASN A 200 4.48 19.53 67.85
CA ASN A 200 5.80 19.71 67.23
C ASN A 200 5.86 19.15 65.82
N GLN A 201 5.22 17.99 65.58
CA GLN A 201 5.12 17.42 64.25
C GLN A 201 4.30 18.31 63.32
N ALA A 202 3.15 18.81 63.79
CA ALA A 202 2.31 19.74 63.02
C ALA A 202 2.99 21.09 62.70
N VAL A 203 3.91 21.57 63.54
CA VAL A 203 4.75 22.74 63.23
C VAL A 203 5.75 22.41 62.12
N ARG A 204 6.43 21.26 62.20
CA ARG A 204 7.40 20.83 61.17
C ARG A 204 6.74 20.61 59.81
N ASP A 205 5.51 20.11 59.83
CA ASP A 205 4.72 19.84 58.63
C ASP A 205 4.04 21.11 58.08
N GLY A 206 4.29 22.29 58.66
CA GLY A 206 3.77 23.59 58.19
C GLY A 206 2.26 23.78 58.40
N ARG A 207 1.60 22.85 59.10
CA ARG A 207 0.13 22.86 59.31
C ARG A 207 -0.34 23.96 60.27
N LEU A 208 0.59 24.52 61.03
CA LEU A 208 0.36 25.59 62.02
C LEU A 208 0.91 26.96 61.58
N ASP A 209 1.46 27.06 60.36
CA ASP A 209 2.06 28.29 59.82
C ASP A 209 1.13 29.50 59.89
N HIS A 210 -0.16 29.27 59.61
CA HIS A 210 -1.20 30.29 59.63
C HIS A 210 -1.53 30.82 61.04
N LEU A 211 -1.15 30.10 62.09
CA LEU A 211 -1.31 30.53 63.49
C LEU A 211 -0.04 31.16 64.07
N LEU A 212 1.13 30.86 63.49
CA LEU A 212 2.44 31.31 63.96
C LEU A 212 2.98 32.54 63.24
N LYS A 213 2.57 32.78 61.98
CA LYS A 213 2.89 34.01 61.24
C LYS A 213 1.95 35.14 61.72
N ARG A 214 2.51 36.18 62.35
CA ARG A 214 1.85 37.48 62.60
C ARG A 214 2.26 38.48 61.53
#